data_AF-A0A5E4LIP9-F1
#
_entry.id   AF-A0A5E4LIP9-F1
#
_cell.length_a   1.000
_cell.length_b   1.000
_cell.length_c   1.000
_cell.angle_alpha   90.00
_cell.angle_beta   90.00
_cell.angle_gamma   90.00
#
_symmetry.space_group_name_H-M   'P 1'
#
loop_
_entity.id
_entity.type
_entity.pdbx_description
1 polymer ?
#
loop_
_entity_poly.entity_id
_entity_poly.type
_entity_poly.pdbx_seq_one_letter_code
_entity_poly.pdbx_strand_id
1 'polypeptide(L)'
;MQRANRNKGQAAVEVLAYASFFLLAFVATMAVFFQMQSQELSRAEHAYAQEVAYQFADYVHTAFVAGPGFVQNVTLAPDILGKPYTISVSQKVATSATSAAERETGFAYVDWQGPSGLSTYSAPTITAAYAATESSCIKVDTTTSFIRMNCTKIEMRNINGTIYIRGVLS
;
A
#
# COMPACT_ATOMS: atom_id res chain seq x y z
N MET A 1 0.26 8.59 71.65
CA MET A 1 0.03 7.78 70.42
C MET A 1 -0.50 8.56 69.22
N GLN A 2 -1.32 9.60 69.36
CA GLN A 2 -1.91 10.31 68.21
C GLN A 2 -0.91 10.98 67.24
N ARG A 3 0.27 11.45 67.69
CA ARG A 3 1.29 12.05 66.80
C ARG A 3 1.92 11.06 65.82
N ALA A 4 2.11 9.80 66.23
CA ALA A 4 2.76 8.79 65.39
C ALA A 4 1.89 8.40 64.18
N ASN A 5 0.57 8.43 64.33
CA ASN A 5 -0.36 8.12 63.23
C ASN A 5 -0.45 9.27 62.21
N ARG A 6 -0.27 10.53 62.63
CA ARG A 6 -0.30 11.69 61.73
C ARG A 6 0.89 11.69 60.76
N ASN A 7 2.08 11.31 61.23
CA ASN A 7 3.29 11.25 60.39
C ASN A 7 3.20 10.14 59.32
N LYS A 8 2.53 9.02 59.63
CA LYS A 8 2.31 7.92 58.67
C LYS A 8 1.37 8.33 57.54
N GLY A 9 0.31 9.08 57.84
CA GLY A 9 -0.62 9.59 56.83
C GLY A 9 0.03 10.58 55.87
N GLN A 10 0.85 11.49 56.38
CA GLN A 10 1.59 12.44 55.55
C GLN A 10 2.59 11.73 54.62
N ALA A 11 3.37 10.77 55.13
CA ALA A 11 4.31 10.01 54.32
C ALA A 11 3.61 9.21 53.20
N ALA A 12 2.44 8.62 53.48
CA ALA A 12 1.66 7.91 52.48
C ALA A 12 1.18 8.85 51.35
N VAL A 13 0.75 10.07 51.70
CA VAL A 13 0.33 11.07 50.72
C VAL A 13 1.50 11.53 49.85
N GLU A 14 2.68 11.78 50.44
CA GLU A 14 3.89 12.15 49.70
C GLU A 14 4.31 11.05 48.72
N VAL A 15 4.30 9.78 49.16
CA VAL A 15 4.61 8.64 48.28
C VAL A 15 3.60 8.52 47.14
N LEU A 16 2.30 8.68 47.41
CA LEU A 16 1.27 8.64 46.37
C LEU A 16 1.41 9.80 45.38
N ALA A 17 1.79 10.99 45.84
CA ALA A 17 2.03 12.15 44.98
C ALA A 17 3.22 11.90 44.05
N TYR A 18 4.34 11.38 44.57
CA TYR A 18 5.49 11.02 43.74
C TYR A 18 5.15 9.90 42.75
N ALA A 19 4.46 8.84 43.19
CA ALA A 19 4.04 7.76 42.31
C ALA A 19 3.14 8.25 41.17
N SER A 20 2.21 9.17 41.46
CA SER A 20 1.32 9.76 40.46
C SER A 20 2.08 10.61 39.45
N PHE A 21 3.07 11.40 39.91
CA PHE A 21 3.94 12.17 39.03
C PHE A 21 4.76 11.26 38.10
N PHE A 22 5.36 10.20 38.64
CA PHE A 22 6.12 9.23 37.84
C PHE A 22 5.23 8.49 36.84
N LEU A 23 4.01 8.12 37.24
CA LEU A 23 3.05 7.49 36.33
C LEU A 23 2.65 8.44 35.19
N LEU A 24 2.42 9.72 35.50
CA LEU A 24 2.12 10.73 34.49
C LEU A 24 3.30 10.93 33.52
N ALA A 25 4.53 11.02 34.03
CA ALA A 25 5.72 11.10 33.19
C ALA A 25 5.86 9.85 32.30
N PHE A 26 5.64 8.66 32.86
CA PHE A 26 5.67 7.40 32.12
C PHE A 26 4.64 7.36 31.00
N VAL A 27 3.38 7.73 31.27
CA VAL A 27 2.31 7.78 30.27
C VAL A 27 2.64 8.80 29.17
N ALA A 28 3.17 9.97 29.53
CA ALA A 28 3.58 10.98 28.56
C ALA A 28 4.70 10.46 27.64
N THR A 29 5.71 9.78 28.20
CA THR A 29 6.78 9.16 27.41
C THR A 29 6.25 8.05 26.51
N MET A 30 5.34 7.20 26.99
CA MET A 30 4.72 6.15 26.18
C MET A 30 3.89 6.73 25.02
N ALA A 31 3.17 7.82 25.24
CA ALA A 31 2.42 8.51 24.19
C ALA A 31 3.35 8.98 23.05
N VAL A 32 4.52 9.54 23.39
CA VAL A 32 5.53 9.95 22.40
C VAL A 32 6.04 8.74 21.61
N PHE A 33 6.34 7.61 22.27
CA PHE A 33 6.79 6.40 21.57
C PHE A 33 5.73 5.85 20.62
N PHE A 34 4.46 5.83 21.01
CA PHE A 34 3.38 5.39 20.11
C PHE A 34 3.23 6.32 18.90
N GLN A 35 3.38 7.63 19.10
CA GLN A 35 3.37 8.58 18.00
C GLN A 35 4.52 8.34 17.01
N MET A 36 5.74 8.11 17.52
CA MET A 36 6.91 7.81 16.68
C MET A 36 6.74 6.49 15.91
N GLN A 37 6.23 5.43 16.57
CA GLN A 37 5.99 4.14 15.90
C GLN A 37 4.95 4.26 14.78
N SER A 38 3.89 5.05 14.99
CA SER A 38 2.87 5.31 13.96
C SER A 38 3.44 5.99 12.72
N GLN A 39 4.36 6.95 12.92
CA GLN A 39 5.04 7.64 11.82
C GLN A 39 5.99 6.72 11.05
N GLU A 40 6.78 5.91 11.76
CA GLU A 40 7.69 4.95 11.13
C GLU A 40 6.93 3.86 10.37
N LEU A 41 5.82 3.36 10.93
CA LEU A 41 4.96 2.41 10.24
C LEU A 41 4.39 3.00 8.95
N SER A 42 3.86 4.22 9.01
CA SER A 42 3.35 4.93 7.82
C SER A 42 4.45 5.10 6.75
N ARG A 43 5.65 5.49 7.17
CA ARG A 43 6.80 5.61 6.24
C ARG A 43 7.16 4.27 5.61
N ALA A 44 7.17 3.20 6.40
CA ALA A 44 7.43 1.85 5.89
C ALA A 44 6.34 1.42 4.89
N GLU A 45 5.06 1.64 5.18
CA GLU A 45 3.95 1.35 4.26
C GLU A 45 4.15 2.02 2.90
N HIS A 46 4.51 3.31 2.89
CA HIS A 46 4.80 4.02 1.64
C HIS A 46 6.02 3.47 0.90
N ALA A 47 7.08 3.09 1.61
CA ALA A 47 8.27 2.49 1.00
C ALA A 47 7.96 1.11 0.37
N TYR A 48 7.17 0.27 1.04
CA TYR A 48 6.73 -1.02 0.49
C TYR A 48 5.79 -0.84 -0.70
N ALA A 49 4.84 0.10 -0.63
CA ALA A 49 3.96 0.42 -1.75
C ALA A 49 4.77 0.89 -2.98
N GLN A 50 5.78 1.71 -2.74
CA GLN A 50 6.73 2.16 -3.76
C GLN A 50 7.49 0.98 -4.38
N GLU A 51 8.02 0.08 -3.56
CA GLU A 51 8.72 -1.13 -4.03
C GLU A 51 7.81 -1.98 -4.92
N VAL A 52 6.58 -2.26 -4.48
CA VAL A 52 5.59 -3.02 -5.25
C VAL A 52 5.28 -2.34 -6.59
N ALA A 53 5.07 -1.02 -6.59
CA ALA A 53 4.76 -0.26 -7.79
C ALA A 53 5.91 -0.29 -8.81
N TYR A 54 7.15 -0.07 -8.35
CA TYR A 54 8.33 -0.12 -9.22
C TYR A 54 8.65 -1.53 -9.69
N GLN A 55 8.48 -2.54 -8.83
CA GLN A 55 8.65 -3.94 -9.22
C GLN A 55 7.65 -4.33 -10.32
N PHE A 56 6.38 -3.93 -10.19
CA PHE A 56 5.39 -4.12 -11.23
C PHE A 56 5.78 -3.39 -12.53
N ALA A 57 6.21 -2.13 -12.43
CA ALA A 57 6.67 -1.35 -13.57
C ALA A 57 7.88 -1.99 -14.27
N ASP A 58 8.79 -2.61 -13.53
CA ASP A 58 9.94 -3.32 -14.08
C ASP A 58 9.54 -4.60 -14.84
N TYR A 59 8.54 -5.33 -14.34
CA TYR A 59 7.98 -6.46 -15.09
C TYR A 59 7.33 -6.02 -16.40
N VAL A 60 6.58 -4.92 -16.38
CA VAL A 60 6.02 -4.32 -17.59
C VAL A 60 7.14 -3.88 -18.54
N HIS A 61 8.17 -3.22 -18.02
CA HIS A 61 9.32 -2.77 -18.79
C HIS A 61 10.02 -3.95 -19.48
N THR A 62 10.31 -5.00 -18.73
CA THR A 62 10.90 -6.24 -19.24
C THR A 62 10.02 -6.86 -20.32
N ALA A 63 8.71 -6.99 -20.10
CA ALA A 63 7.79 -7.54 -21.07
C ALA A 63 7.72 -6.71 -22.35
N PHE A 64 7.75 -5.38 -22.23
CA PHE A 64 7.70 -4.47 -23.35
C PHE A 64 8.98 -4.53 -24.19
N VAL A 65 10.15 -4.44 -23.54
CA VAL A 65 11.47 -4.47 -24.19
C VAL A 65 11.75 -5.82 -24.85
N ALA A 66 11.33 -6.93 -24.22
CA ALA A 66 11.45 -8.26 -24.81
C ALA A 66 10.65 -8.42 -26.12
N GLY A 67 9.62 -7.60 -26.32
CA GLY A 67 8.86 -7.55 -27.57
C GLY A 67 7.83 -8.68 -27.73
N PRO A 68 7.20 -8.77 -28.92
CA PRO A 68 6.12 -9.71 -29.19
C PRO A 68 6.52 -11.17 -28.96
N GLY A 69 5.66 -11.94 -28.28
CA GLY A 69 5.90 -13.35 -27.96
C GLY A 69 6.47 -13.58 -26.55
N PHE A 70 6.83 -12.51 -25.82
CA PHE A 70 7.16 -12.60 -24.40
C PHE A 70 6.00 -13.18 -23.60
N VAL A 71 6.30 -14.13 -22.71
CA VAL A 71 5.36 -14.71 -21.73
C VAL A 71 6.14 -15.00 -20.45
N GLN A 72 5.69 -14.46 -19.32
CA GLN A 72 6.29 -14.75 -18.02
C GLN A 72 5.25 -14.77 -16.90
N ASN A 73 5.39 -15.72 -15.99
CA ASN A 73 4.68 -15.73 -14.71
C ASN A 73 5.42 -14.85 -13.71
N VAL A 74 4.69 -13.88 -13.17
CA VAL A 74 5.16 -12.90 -12.21
C VAL A 74 4.49 -13.17 -10.87
N THR A 75 5.27 -13.12 -9.80
CA THR A 75 4.75 -13.17 -8.43
C THR A 75 4.78 -11.77 -7.86
N LEU A 76 3.63 -11.33 -7.36
CA LEU A 76 3.44 -10.05 -6.68
C LEU A 76 3.42 -10.28 -5.17
N ALA A 77 3.75 -9.24 -4.40
CA ALA A 77 3.56 -9.29 -2.96
C ALA A 77 2.09 -9.59 -2.62
N PRO A 78 1.80 -10.40 -1.60
CA PRO A 78 0.41 -10.68 -1.23
C PRO A 78 -0.25 -9.49 -0.50
N ASP A 79 0.55 -8.70 0.21
CA ASP A 79 0.10 -7.58 1.04
C ASP A 79 1.21 -6.54 1.21
N ILE A 80 0.83 -5.36 1.72
CA ILE A 80 1.75 -4.31 2.19
C ILE A 80 1.64 -4.28 3.71
N LEU A 81 2.60 -4.92 4.39
CA LEU A 81 2.65 -5.02 5.86
C LEU A 81 1.36 -5.60 6.46
N GLY A 82 0.84 -6.68 5.86
CA GLY A 82 -0.39 -7.36 6.28
C GLY A 82 -1.68 -6.69 5.81
N LYS A 83 -1.59 -5.63 5.00
CA LYS A 83 -2.75 -4.93 4.44
C LYS A 83 -2.96 -5.29 2.97
N PRO A 84 -4.20 -5.59 2.54
CA PRO A 84 -4.48 -5.84 1.14
C PRO A 84 -4.27 -4.57 0.31
N TYR A 85 -3.84 -4.75 -0.92
CA TYR A 85 -3.66 -3.67 -1.88
C TYR A 85 -4.22 -4.05 -3.25
N THR A 86 -4.42 -3.06 -4.11
CA THR A 86 -4.85 -3.23 -5.50
C THR A 86 -3.86 -2.52 -6.42
N ILE A 87 -3.44 -3.19 -7.48
CA ILE A 87 -2.69 -2.57 -8.58
C ILE A 87 -3.69 -2.15 -9.66
N SER A 88 -3.65 -0.90 -10.07
CA SER A 88 -4.47 -0.35 -11.14
C SER A 88 -3.60 0.13 -12.29
N VAL A 89 -3.94 -0.22 -13.54
CA VAL A 89 -3.28 0.30 -14.75
C VAL A 89 -4.32 0.79 -15.76
N SER A 90 -3.99 1.82 -16.52
CA SER A 90 -4.85 2.36 -17.59
C SER A 90 -4.99 1.35 -18.73
N GLN A 91 -6.19 1.05 -19.21
CA GLN A 91 -6.41 0.14 -20.34
C GLN A 91 -6.03 0.79 -21.68
N LYS A 92 -5.52 -0.04 -22.61
CA LYS A 92 -5.37 0.31 -24.04
C LYS A 92 -6.77 0.50 -24.64
N VAL A 93 -7.21 1.76 -24.71
CA VAL A 93 -8.44 2.25 -25.38
C VAL A 93 -9.72 2.23 -24.54
N ALA A 94 -10.24 3.42 -24.24
CA ALA A 94 -11.49 3.88 -24.84
C ALA A 94 -11.33 5.35 -25.24
N THR A 95 -11.65 5.68 -26.49
CA THR A 95 -11.81 7.04 -27.05
C THR A 95 -12.88 7.90 -26.34
N SER A 96 -13.25 7.52 -25.12
CA SER A 96 -14.36 8.01 -24.32
C SER A 96 -13.94 8.47 -22.92
N ALA A 97 -12.64 8.50 -22.61
CA ALA A 97 -12.13 9.10 -21.38
C ALA A 97 -12.45 10.60 -21.38
N THR A 98 -13.38 10.99 -20.52
CA THR A 98 -13.95 12.33 -20.40
C THR A 98 -13.09 13.28 -19.57
N SER A 99 -12.15 12.76 -18.77
CA SER A 99 -11.25 13.58 -17.96
C SER A 99 -9.76 13.31 -18.27
N ALA A 100 -8.90 14.31 -18.04
CA ALA A 100 -7.45 14.19 -18.25
C ALA A 100 -6.80 13.20 -17.26
N ALA A 101 -7.39 13.01 -16.08
CA ALA A 101 -6.94 12.03 -15.08
C ALA A 101 -7.18 10.57 -15.53
N GLU A 102 -8.22 10.32 -16.32
CA GLU A 102 -8.47 9.00 -16.96
C GLU A 102 -7.51 8.71 -18.14
N ARG A 103 -6.76 9.73 -18.59
CA ARG A 103 -5.81 9.62 -19.72
C ARG A 103 -4.36 9.52 -19.28
N GLU A 104 -4.08 9.40 -17.98
CA GLU A 104 -2.73 9.13 -17.49
C GLU A 104 -2.30 7.74 -17.97
N THR A 105 -1.66 7.76 -19.12
CA THR A 105 -1.30 6.62 -19.94
C THR A 105 0.12 6.26 -19.56
N GLY A 106 0.30 5.09 -18.95
CA GLY A 106 1.63 4.59 -18.60
C GLY A 106 2.04 4.81 -17.15
N PHE A 107 1.10 4.75 -16.21
CA PHE A 107 1.42 4.56 -14.79
C PHE A 107 0.77 3.29 -14.24
N ALA A 108 1.43 2.69 -13.26
CA ALA A 108 0.86 1.68 -12.38
C ALA A 108 0.59 2.32 -11.02
N TYR A 109 -0.64 2.22 -10.55
CA TYR A 109 -1.08 2.73 -9.27
C TYR A 109 -1.19 1.56 -8.29
N VAL A 110 -0.71 1.75 -7.07
CA VAL A 110 -0.84 0.82 -5.96
C VAL A 110 -1.68 1.51 -4.89
N ASP A 111 -2.88 0.98 -4.68
CA ASP A 111 -3.85 1.50 -3.72
C ASP A 111 -3.93 0.58 -2.51
N TRP A 112 -3.80 1.11 -1.29
CA TRP A 112 -3.90 0.35 -0.04
C TRP A 112 -4.61 1.15 1.05
N GLN A 113 -4.99 0.46 2.13
CA GLN A 113 -5.58 1.10 3.30
C GLN A 113 -4.50 1.67 4.24
N GLY A 114 -4.17 2.95 4.08
CA GLY A 114 -3.26 3.67 4.97
C GLY A 114 -3.90 4.04 6.32
N PRO A 115 -3.11 4.65 7.24
CA PRO A 115 -3.59 5.03 8.58
C PRO A 115 -4.71 6.06 8.58
N SER A 116 -4.79 6.92 7.56
CA SER A 116 -5.75 8.01 7.43
C SER A 116 -6.86 7.76 6.39
N GLY A 117 -6.85 6.60 5.73
CA GLY A 117 -7.77 6.31 4.63
C GLY A 117 -7.11 5.57 3.47
N LEU A 118 -7.75 5.61 2.30
CA LEU A 118 -7.15 5.08 1.08
C LEU A 118 -5.87 5.87 0.76
N SER A 119 -4.77 5.17 0.54
CA SER A 119 -3.48 5.72 0.13
C SER A 119 -3.11 5.14 -1.23
N THR A 120 -2.44 5.95 -2.05
CA THR A 120 -2.06 5.61 -3.43
C THR A 120 -0.61 5.97 -3.64
N TYR A 121 0.10 5.11 -4.37
CA TYR A 121 1.42 5.39 -4.94
C TYR A 121 1.38 5.09 -6.43
N SER A 122 2.04 5.89 -7.26
CA SER A 122 2.13 5.66 -8.69
C SER A 122 3.58 5.51 -9.13
N ALA A 123 3.83 4.54 -10.01
CA ALA A 123 5.11 4.35 -10.68
C ALA A 123 4.94 4.46 -12.20
N PRO A 124 5.85 5.15 -12.91
CA PRO A 124 5.79 5.22 -14.36
C PRO A 124 6.09 3.86 -14.97
N THR A 125 5.41 3.55 -16.06
CA THR A 125 5.57 2.33 -16.85
C THR A 125 5.85 2.71 -18.30
N ILE A 126 6.58 1.86 -19.03
CA ILE A 126 7.05 2.19 -20.38
C ILE A 126 5.93 2.25 -21.43
N THR A 127 4.74 1.74 -21.11
CA THR A 127 3.61 1.67 -22.05
C THR A 127 2.30 1.85 -21.33
N ALA A 128 1.33 2.44 -22.03
CA ALA A 128 -0.07 2.53 -21.60
C ALA A 128 -0.94 1.45 -22.23
N ALA A 129 -0.34 0.60 -23.06
CA ALA A 129 -1.05 -0.38 -23.86
C ALA A 129 -1.31 -1.65 -23.06
N TYR A 130 -2.26 -1.61 -22.12
CA TYR A 130 -2.65 -2.76 -21.32
C TYR A 130 -3.95 -3.40 -21.78
N ALA A 131 -4.04 -4.72 -21.69
CA ALA A 131 -5.26 -5.49 -21.83
C ALA A 131 -5.27 -6.62 -20.80
N ALA A 132 -6.45 -7.11 -20.40
CA ALA A 132 -6.52 -8.21 -19.46
C ALA A 132 -7.71 -9.13 -19.71
N THR A 133 -7.63 -10.37 -19.21
CA THR A 133 -8.79 -11.24 -19.03
C THR A 133 -9.36 -11.02 -17.63
N GLU A 134 -10.66 -10.79 -17.53
CA GLU A 134 -11.33 -10.79 -16.23
C GLU A 134 -11.15 -12.14 -15.53
N SER A 135 -10.96 -12.07 -14.21
CA SER A 135 -10.85 -13.25 -13.36
C SER A 135 -11.34 -12.92 -11.94
N SER A 136 -11.16 -13.83 -11.00
CA SER A 136 -11.48 -13.59 -9.59
C SER A 136 -10.65 -12.44 -9.01
N CYS A 137 -9.41 -12.26 -9.46
CA CYS A 137 -8.48 -11.27 -8.94
C CYS A 137 -8.16 -10.12 -9.92
N ILE A 138 -8.73 -10.12 -11.13
CA ILE A 138 -8.61 -9.05 -12.11
C ILE A 138 -9.99 -8.56 -12.53
N LYS A 139 -10.23 -7.25 -12.39
CA LYS A 139 -11.44 -6.57 -12.84
C LYS A 139 -11.09 -5.53 -13.91
N VAL A 140 -11.82 -5.57 -15.02
CA VAL A 140 -11.66 -4.59 -16.11
C VAL A 140 -12.83 -3.62 -16.01
N ASP A 141 -12.57 -2.42 -15.50
CA ASP A 141 -13.58 -1.38 -15.41
C ASP A 141 -13.60 -0.58 -16.71
N THR A 142 -14.57 -0.87 -17.56
CA THR A 142 -14.77 -0.19 -18.84
C THR A 142 -15.26 1.25 -18.68
N THR A 143 -15.78 1.63 -17.51
CA THR A 143 -16.25 2.99 -17.23
C THR A 143 -15.07 3.91 -16.94
N THR A 144 -14.16 3.46 -16.07
CA THR A 144 -12.97 4.22 -15.69
C THR A 144 -11.76 3.93 -16.57
N SER A 145 -11.87 2.95 -17.49
CA SER A 145 -10.77 2.47 -18.32
C SER A 145 -9.57 1.97 -17.51
N PHE A 146 -9.81 1.37 -16.34
CA PHE A 146 -8.77 0.79 -15.48
C PHE A 146 -8.89 -0.73 -15.38
N ILE A 147 -7.73 -1.38 -15.41
CA ILE A 147 -7.59 -2.78 -15.03
C ILE A 147 -7.13 -2.79 -13.57
N ARG A 148 -7.94 -3.34 -12.68
CA ARG A 148 -7.66 -3.47 -11.24
C ARG A 148 -7.31 -4.91 -10.91
N MET A 149 -6.25 -5.10 -10.14
CA MET A 149 -5.66 -6.40 -9.86
C MET A 149 -5.34 -6.53 -8.37
N ASN A 150 -5.81 -7.61 -7.74
CA ASN A 150 -5.44 -8.02 -6.38
C ASN A 150 -4.91 -9.46 -6.35
N CYS A 151 -4.14 -9.82 -7.38
CA CYS A 151 -3.58 -11.16 -7.56
C CYS A 151 -2.20 -11.29 -6.91
N THR A 152 -1.89 -12.45 -6.32
CA THR A 152 -0.51 -12.80 -5.91
C THR A 152 0.34 -13.30 -7.09
N LYS A 153 -0.29 -13.86 -8.13
CA LYS A 153 0.39 -14.34 -9.33
C LYS A 153 -0.35 -13.90 -10.57
N ILE A 154 0.40 -13.38 -11.53
CA ILE A 154 -0.10 -12.97 -12.84
C ILE A 154 0.81 -13.52 -13.94
N GLU A 155 0.23 -13.76 -15.11
CA GLU A 155 0.96 -14.02 -16.33
C GLU A 155 0.94 -12.75 -17.16
N MET A 156 2.13 -12.26 -17.53
CA MET A 156 2.28 -11.13 -18.44
C MET A 156 2.69 -11.65 -19.82
N ARG A 157 2.01 -11.17 -20.86
CA ARG A 157 2.33 -11.46 -22.26
C ARG A 157 2.48 -10.18 -23.06
N ASN A 158 3.41 -10.14 -24.01
CA ASN A 158 3.48 -9.05 -24.98
C ASN A 158 2.93 -9.52 -26.32
N ILE A 159 1.80 -8.93 -26.74
CA ILE A 159 1.15 -9.21 -28.02
C ILE A 159 1.15 -7.91 -28.82
N ASN A 160 2.04 -7.83 -29.81
CA ASN A 160 2.17 -6.68 -30.72
C ASN A 160 2.28 -5.33 -29.98
N GLY A 161 3.12 -5.27 -28.92
CA GLY A 161 3.33 -4.07 -28.12
C GLY A 161 2.23 -3.77 -27.10
N THR A 162 1.27 -4.68 -26.92
CA THR A 162 0.26 -4.64 -25.85
C THR A 162 0.66 -5.60 -24.75
N ILE A 163 0.68 -5.13 -23.51
CA ILE A 163 0.89 -5.99 -22.35
C ILE A 163 -0.46 -6.58 -21.95
N TYR A 164 -0.60 -7.89 -22.19
CA TYR A 164 -1.75 -8.67 -21.79
C TYR A 164 -1.50 -9.29 -20.42
N ILE A 165 -2.40 -9.04 -19.46
CA ILE A 165 -2.29 -9.53 -18.09
C ILE A 165 -3.40 -10.55 -17.82
N ARG A 166 -3.04 -11.68 -17.22
CA ARG A 166 -3.99 -12.71 -16.81
C ARG A 166 -3.70 -13.16 -15.38
N GLY A 167 -4.74 -13.37 -14.59
CA GLY A 167 -4.62 -13.97 -13.26
C GLY A 167 -4.25 -15.45 -13.36
N VAL A 168 -3.23 -15.87 -12.62
CA VAL A 168 -2.87 -17.29 -12.50
C VAL A 168 -3.46 -17.80 -11.20
N LEU A 169 -4.46 -18.67 -11.29
CA LEU A 169 -5.00 -19.35 -10.12
C LEU A 169 -3.91 -20.28 -9.58
N SER A 170 -3.54 -20.08 -8.32
CA SER A 170 -2.66 -20.97 -7.56
C SER A 170 -3.37 -22.25 -7.18
#